data_AF-A0A6S6SU20-F1
#
_entry.id   AF-A0A6S6SU20-F1
#
_cell.length_a   1.000
_cell.length_b   1.000
_cell.length_c   1.000
_cell.angle_alpha   90.00
_cell.angle_beta   90.00
_cell.angle_gamma   90.00
#
_symmetry.space_group_name_H-M   'P 1'
#
loop_
_entity.id
_entity.type
_entity.pdbx_description
1 polymer ?
#
loop_
_entity_poly.entity_id
_entity_poly.type
_entity_poly.pdbx_seq_one_letter_code
_entity_poly.pdbx_strand_id
1 'polypeptide(L)' 'MKTKEELLHEIEALLSYKPEEKMTINPNYLEYLGSEDLESIKKSLLDKMGKLKQEDIEWLERFKKY' A
#
# COMPACT_ATOMS: atom_id res chain seq x y z
N MET A 1 -3.56 12.32 -15.72
CA MET A 1 -4.42 12.45 -14.52
C MET A 1 -5.00 11.06 -14.29
N LYS A 2 -4.72 10.42 -13.14
CA LYS A 2 -5.21 9.05 -12.88
C LYS A 2 -6.68 9.08 -12.49
N THR A 3 -7.45 8.06 -12.88
CA THR A 3 -8.86 7.95 -12.47
C THR A 3 -8.96 7.44 -11.04
N LYS A 4 -10.12 7.65 -10.41
CA LYS A 4 -10.38 7.14 -9.06
C LYS A 4 -10.29 5.60 -9.00
N GLU A 5 -10.71 4.92 -10.05
CA GLU A 5 -10.64 3.46 -10.19
C GLU A 5 -9.20 2.96 -10.25
N GLU A 6 -8.34 3.63 -11.03
CA GLU A 6 -6.91 3.32 -11.09
C GLU A 6 -6.24 3.49 -9.72
N LEU A 7 -6.58 4.57 -8.99
CA LEU A 7 -6.06 4.78 -7.64
C LEU A 7 -6.53 3.70 -6.67
N LEU A 8 -7.79 3.26 -6.76
CA LEU A 8 -8.33 2.19 -5.92
C LEU A 8 -7.61 0.86 -6.15
N HIS A 9 -7.37 0.49 -7.41
CA HIS A 9 -6.62 -0.72 -7.75
C HIS A 9 -5.17 -0.66 -7.28
N GLU A 10 -4.53 0.50 -7.35
CA GLU A 10 -3.18 0.68 -6.80
C GLU A 10 -3.16 0.53 -5.28
N ILE A 11 -4.16 1.06 -4.58
CA ILE A 11 -4.33 0.88 -3.13
C ILE A 11 -4.55 -0.60 -2.80
N GLU A 12 -5.39 -1.30 -3.58
CA GLU A 12 -5.67 -2.73 -3.41
C GLU A 12 -4.40 -3.59 -3.58
N ALA A 13 -3.58 -3.27 -4.58
CA ALA A 13 -2.29 -3.91 -4.81
C ALA A 13 -1.30 -3.66 -3.66
N LEU A 14 -1.31 -2.44 -3.10
CA LEU A 14 -0.48 -2.10 -1.94
C LEU A 14 -0.94 -2.83 -0.67
N LEU A 15 -2.25 -3.00 -0.46
CA LEU A 15 -2.75 -3.77 0.67
C LEU A 15 -2.44 -5.27 0.54
N SER A 16 -2.50 -5.80 -0.68
CA SER A 16 -2.24 -7.21 -0.99
C SER A 16 -0.75 -7.57 -1.09
N TYR A 17 0.11 -6.87 -0.35
CA TYR A 17 1.56 -7.09 -0.34
C TYR A 17 1.95 -8.53 0.00
N LYS A 18 1.17 -9.19 0.86
CA LYS A 18 1.30 -10.62 1.10
C LYS A 18 0.37 -11.36 0.14
N PRO A 19 0.89 -12.26 -0.72
CA PRO A 19 0.08 -12.99 -1.69
C PRO A 19 -1.04 -13.84 -1.04
N GLU A 20 -0.90 -14.14 0.24
CA GLU A 20 -1.84 -14.91 1.06
C GLU A 20 -3.02 -14.05 1.58
N GLU A 21 -2.86 -12.72 1.63
CA GLU A 21 -3.86 -11.78 2.13
C GLU A 21 -4.31 -10.84 1.02
N LYS A 22 -4.96 -11.41 -0.02
CA LYS A 22 -5.65 -10.58 -1.01
C LYS A 22 -6.79 -9.82 -0.32
N MET A 23 -6.60 -8.52 -0.13
CA MET A 23 -7.66 -7.63 0.32
C MET A 23 -8.32 -7.01 -0.91
N THR A 24 -9.60 -7.34 -1.12
CA THR A 24 -10.41 -6.67 -2.13
C THR A 24 -11.15 -5.49 -1.53
N ILE A 25 -10.95 -4.32 -2.11
CA ILE A 25 -11.59 -3.08 -1.68
C ILE A 25 -12.94 -2.95 -2.38
N ASN A 26 -13.99 -2.57 -1.64
CA ASN A 26 -15.30 -2.35 -2.23
C ASN A 26 -15.28 -1.10 -3.15
N PRO A 27 -15.61 -1.21 -4.45
CA PRO A 27 -15.61 -0.07 -5.36
C PRO A 27 -16.61 1.03 -4.99
N ASN A 28 -17.63 0.72 -4.17
CA ASN A 28 -18.59 1.71 -3.70
C ASN A 28 -17.95 2.82 -2.85
N TYR A 29 -16.74 2.62 -2.33
CA TYR A 29 -16.01 3.69 -1.63
C TYR A 29 -15.68 4.88 -2.54
N LEU A 30 -15.66 4.69 -3.87
CA LEU A 30 -15.43 5.78 -4.83
C LEU A 30 -16.55 6.83 -4.84
N GLU A 31 -17.74 6.48 -4.36
CA GLU A 31 -18.86 7.42 -4.19
C GLU A 31 -18.60 8.41 -3.05
N TYR A 32 -17.80 8.01 -2.06
CA TYR A 32 -17.53 8.80 -0.85
C TYR A 32 -16.12 9.38 -0.82
N LEU A 33 -15.17 8.76 -1.52
CA LEU A 33 -13.78 9.18 -1.56
C LEU A 33 -13.50 10.05 -2.79
N GLY A 34 -12.91 11.22 -2.54
CA GLY A 34 -12.35 12.08 -3.56
C GLY A 34 -11.06 11.49 -4.14
N SER A 35 -10.62 12.03 -5.27
CA SER A 35 -9.34 11.66 -5.87
C SER A 35 -8.17 11.98 -4.93
N GLU A 36 -8.26 13.11 -4.21
CA GLU A 36 -7.26 13.53 -3.22
C GLU A 36 -7.20 12.59 -2.02
N ASP A 37 -8.34 12.10 -1.54
CA ASP A 37 -8.39 11.13 -0.44
C ASP A 37 -7.70 9.83 -0.83
N LEU A 38 -7.98 9.32 -2.04
CA LEU A 38 -7.36 8.12 -2.57
C LEU A 38 -5.84 8.30 -2.75
N GLU A 39 -5.39 9.46 -3.25
CA GLU A 39 -3.95 9.75 -3.33
C GLU A 39 -3.28 9.81 -1.94
N SER A 40 -3.95 10.41 -0.95
CA SER A 40 -3.46 10.47 0.43
C SER A 40 -3.33 9.09 1.07
N ILE A 41 -4.35 8.24 0.88
CA ILE A 41 -4.35 6.85 1.35
C ILE A 41 -3.22 6.08 0.71
N LYS A 42 -3.08 6.16 -0.63
CA LYS A 42 -2.00 5.52 -1.37
C LYS A 42 -0.63 5.96 -0.87
N LYS A 43 -0.41 7.25 -0.67
CA LYS A 43 0.86 7.79 -0.17
C LYS A 43 1.19 7.25 1.23
N SER A 44 0.19 7.18 2.10
CA SER A 44 0.34 6.64 3.46
C SER A 44 0.70 5.15 3.44
N LEU A 45 0.11 4.37 2.53
CA LEU A 45 0.45 2.95 2.36
C LEU A 45 1.87 2.75 1.82
N LEU A 46 2.29 3.57 0.86
CA LEU A 46 3.65 3.54 0.33
C LEU A 46 4.69 3.88 1.40
N ASP A 47 4.41 4.87 2.26
CA ASP A 47 5.30 5.24 3.37
C ASP A 47 5.44 4.09 4.38
N LYS A 48 4.33 3.42 4.71
CA LYS A 48 4.33 2.23 5.57
C LYS A 48 5.13 1.08 4.95
N MET A 49 4.96 0.81 3.66
CA MET A 49 5.78 -0.19 2.96
C MET A 49 7.27 0.16 2.94
N GLY A 50 7.62 1.43 2.74
CA GLY A 50 9.00 1.88 2.76
C GLY A 50 9.67 1.63 4.11
N LYS A 51 8.96 1.93 5.20
CA LYS A 51 9.41 1.65 6.58
C LYS A 51 9.58 0.15 6.84
N LEU A 52 8.60 -0.67 6.46
CA LEU A 52 8.69 -2.12 6.62
C LEU A 52 9.90 -2.71 5.87
N LYS A 53 10.14 -2.26 4.63
CA LYS A 53 11.32 -2.70 3.86
C LYS A 53 12.64 -2.29 4.54
N GLN A 54 12.70 -1.11 5.14
CA GLN A 54 13.89 -0.64 5.83
C GLN A 54 14.14 -1.46 7.11
N GLU A 55 13.09 -1.73 7.90
CA GLU A 55 13.17 -2.58 9.08
C GLU A 55 13.61 -4.02 8.73
N ASP A 56 13.07 -4.59 7.65
CA ASP A 56 13.47 -5.91 7.16
C ASP A 56 14.96 -5.95 6.74
N ILE A 57 15.46 -4.90 6.07
CA ILE A 57 16.87 -4.78 5.69
C ILE A 57 17.76 -4.66 6.93
N GLU A 58 17.39 -3.81 7.90
CA GLU A 58 18.13 -3.64 9.15
C GLU A 58 18.17 -4.94 9.97
N TRP A 59 17.07 -5.71 9.96
CA TRP A 59 17.01 -7.03 10.58
C TRP A 59 17.94 -8.03 9.88
N LEU A 60 17.96 -8.09 8.54
CA LEU A 60 18.84 -8.97 7.77
C LEU A 60 20.33 -8.65 7.95
N GLU A 61 20.68 -7.36 8.04
CA GLU A 61 22.07 -6.94 8.29
C GLU A 61 22.56 -7.35 9.69
N ARG A 62 21.67 -7.44 10.69
CA ARG A 62 22.00 -8.00 12.01
C ARG A 62 22.29 -9.50 11.97
N PHE A 63 21.63 -10.24 11.07
CA PHE A 63 21.85 -11.69 10.91
C PHE A 63 23.15 -12.03 10.19
N LYS A 64 23.64 -11.19 9.28
CA LYS A 64 24.92 -11.41 8.58
C LYS A 64 26.18 -11.26 9.46
N LYS A 65 26.03 -10.77 10.70
CA LYS A 65 27.15 -10.51 11.61
C LYS A 65 27.62 -11.72 12.42
N TYR A 66 27.10 -12.92 12.14
CA TYR A 66 27.51 -14.18 12.75
C TYR A 66 27.99 -15.19 11.71
#